data_AF-A0A442Q9A2-F1
#
_entry.id   AF-A0A442Q9A2-F1
#
_cell.length_a   1.000
_cell.length_b   1.000
_cell.length_c   1.000
_cell.angle_alpha   90.00
_cell.angle_beta   90.00
_cell.angle_gamma   90.00
#
_symmetry.space_group_name_H-M   'P 1'
#
loop_
_entity.id
_entity.type
_entity.pdbx_description
1 polymer ?
#
loop_
_entity_poly.entity_id
_entity_poly.type
_entity_poly.pdbx_seq_one_letter_code
_entity_poly.pdbx_strand_id
1 'polypeptide(L)' 'MDKAKVFWSGGSQAVRMPKKYRFDTGEISIRREGRAVVLEPLAQDWVWLDSLTGPLDDDFVEAALEGR' A
#
# COMPACT_ATOMS: atom_id res chain seq x y z
N MET A 1 -14.41 -10.69 15.89
CA MET A 1 -13.53 -10.94 14.73
C MET A 1 -14.41 -11.08 13.51
N ASP A 2 -14.28 -10.18 12.54
CA ASP A 2 -14.97 -10.33 11.26
C ASP A 2 -14.39 -11.49 10.46
N LYS A 3 -15.24 -12.13 9.67
CA LYS A 3 -14.86 -13.26 8.82
C LYS A 3 -15.19 -12.92 7.37
N ALA A 4 -14.38 -13.41 6.45
CA ALA A 4 -14.63 -13.32 5.01
C ALA A 4 -14.70 -14.72 4.41
N LYS A 5 -15.45 -14.86 3.31
CA LYS A 5 -15.56 -16.13 2.59
C LYS A 5 -14.44 -16.24 1.58
N VAL A 6 -13.70 -17.35 1.62
CA VAL A 6 -12.80 -17.77 0.53
C VAL A 6 -13.59 -18.57 -0.49
N PHE A 7 -13.38 -18.30 -1.78
CA PHE A 7 -14.05 -18.98 -2.88
C PHE A 7 -13.14 -19.03 -4.12
N TRP A 8 -13.57 -19.75 -5.15
CA TRP A 8 -12.88 -19.82 -6.43
C TRP A 8 -13.67 -19.06 -7.51
N SER A 9 -12.98 -18.35 -8.39
CA SER A 9 -13.56 -17.62 -9.53
C SER A 9 -12.57 -17.65 -10.70
N GLY A 10 -12.98 -18.14 -11.86
CA GLY A 10 -12.14 -18.17 -13.06
C GLY A 10 -10.77 -18.83 -12.84
N GLY A 11 -10.71 -19.94 -12.10
CA GLY A 11 -9.46 -20.64 -11.78
C GLY A 11 -8.59 -19.97 -10.70
N SER A 12 -9.00 -18.80 -10.20
CA SER A 12 -8.29 -18.06 -9.16
C SER A 12 -8.97 -18.23 -7.79
N GLN A 13 -8.19 -18.21 -6.72
CA GLN A 13 -8.72 -18.09 -5.37
C GLN A 13 -9.03 -16.63 -5.06
N ALA A 14 -10.17 -16.38 -4.43
CA ALA A 14 -10.65 -15.04 -4.11
C ALA A 14 -11.22 -14.97 -2.68
N VAL A 15 -11.21 -13.77 -2.11
CA VAL A 15 -11.83 -13.46 -0.82
C VAL A 15 -12.96 -12.45 -1.03
N ARG A 16 -14.16 -12.74 -0.50
CA ARG A 16 -15.28 -11.80 -0.57
C ARG A 16 -15.08 -10.72 0.49
N MET A 17 -14.65 -9.54 0.07
CA MET A 17 -14.44 -8.39 0.96
C MET A 17 -15.75 -7.87 1.56
N PRO A 18 -15.91 -7.86 2.90
CA PRO A 18 -17.02 -7.17 3.56
C PRO A 18 -16.96 -5.67 3.28
N LYS A 19 -18.13 -5.00 3.28
CA LYS A 19 -18.26 -3.58 2.87
C LYS A 19 -17.25 -2.65 3.56
N LYS A 20 -17.01 -2.84 4.85
CA LYS A 20 -16.11 -2.01 5.67
C LYS A 20 -14.62 -2.18 5.40
N TYR A 21 -14.23 -3.16 4.57
CA TYR A 21 -12.84 -3.43 4.21
C TYR A 21 -12.58 -3.29 2.70
N ARG A 22 -13.52 -2.71 1.95
CA ARG A 22 -13.31 -2.48 0.51
C ARG A 22 -12.29 -1.37 0.30
N PHE A 23 -11.44 -1.57 -0.71
CA PHE A 23 -10.57 -0.51 -1.23
C PHE A 23 -11.37 0.41 -2.17
N ASP A 24 -10.93 1.65 -2.27
CA ASP A 24 -11.38 2.67 -3.21
C ASP A 24 -10.47 2.80 -4.45
N THR A 25 -9.41 1.99 -4.51
CA THR A 25 -8.48 1.87 -5.64
C THR A 25 -8.76 0.63 -6.50
N GLY A 26 -8.37 0.70 -7.77
CA GLY A 26 -8.41 -0.45 -8.70
C GLY A 26 -7.25 -1.44 -8.53
N GLU A 27 -6.15 -1.01 -7.89
CA GLU A 27 -4.95 -1.82 -7.70
C GLU A 27 -4.39 -1.70 -6.28
N ILE A 28 -3.86 -2.81 -5.76
CA ILE A 28 -3.28 -2.94 -4.43
C ILE A 28 -1.99 -3.75 -4.49
N SER A 29 -1.06 -3.48 -3.58
CA SER A 29 0.05 -4.36 -3.29
C SER A 29 -0.40 -5.55 -2.44
N ILE A 30 0.28 -6.68 -2.63
CA ILE A 30 0.05 -7.92 -1.87
C ILE A 30 1.39 -8.48 -1.40
N ARG A 31 1.48 -8.79 -0.09
CA ARG A 31 2.67 -9.42 0.50
C ARG A 31 2.29 -10.43 1.57
N ARG A 32 3.21 -11.33 1.89
CA ARG A 32 3.03 -12.39 2.89
C ARG A 32 3.91 -12.13 4.10
N GLU A 33 3.30 -12.14 5.29
CA GLU A 33 3.98 -12.05 6.58
C GLU A 33 3.64 -13.30 7.41
N GLY A 34 4.50 -14.32 7.31
CA GLY A 34 4.23 -15.64 7.90
C GLY A 34 2.92 -16.24 7.40
N ARG A 35 1.92 -16.31 8.28
CA ARG A 35 0.56 -16.82 7.95
C ARG A 35 -0.42 -15.73 7.49
N ALA A 36 -0.04 -14.47 7.59
CA ALA A 36 -0.87 -13.35 7.14
C ALA A 36 -0.60 -13.03 5.66
N VAL A 37 -1.66 -12.57 4.98
CA VAL A 37 -1.56 -11.86 3.70
C VAL A 37 -1.94 -10.42 3.99
N VAL A 38 -1.04 -9.50 3.67
CA VAL A 38 -1.21 -8.06 3.86
C VAL A 38 -1.54 -7.46 2.49
N LEU A 39 -2.61 -6.66 2.48
CA LEU A 39 -3.14 -5.98 1.31
C LEU A 39 -3.13 -4.48 1.58
N GLU A 40 -2.41 -3.72 0.77
CA GLU A 40 -2.21 -2.28 0.98
C GLU A 40 -2.44 -1.56 -0.35
N PRO A 41 -3.11 -0.39 -0.38
CA PRO A 41 -3.20 0.42 -1.59
C PRO A 41 -1.82 0.65 -2.21
N LEU A 42 -1.71 0.61 -3.53
CA LEU A 42 -0.50 1.12 -4.18
C LEU A 42 -0.43 2.62 -3.91
N ALA A 43 0.70 3.09 -3.38
CA ALA A 43 0.98 4.51 -3.31
C ALA A 43 0.99 5.03 -4.76
N GLN A 44 0.03 5.88 -5.11
CA GLN A 44 -0.03 6.48 -6.45
C GLN A 44 0.99 7.60 -6.61
N ASP A 45 1.53 8.09 -5.50
CA ASP A 45 2.48 9.19 -5.42
C ASP A 45 3.47 8.97 -4.25
N TRP A 46 4.39 9.92 -4.11
CA TRP A 46 5.36 9.95 -3.02
C TRP A 46 4.84 10.71 -1.79
N VAL A 47 3.53 10.95 -1.66
CA VAL A 47 2.98 11.71 -0.51
C VAL A 47 3.22 10.99 0.81
N TRP A 48 3.39 9.67 0.78
CA TRP A 48 3.84 8.90 1.95
C TRP A 48 5.25 9.32 2.43
N LEU A 49 6.11 9.79 1.53
CA LEU A 49 7.46 10.24 1.85
C LEU A 49 7.41 11.52 2.68
N ASP A 50 6.48 12.43 2.37
CA ASP A 50 6.26 13.67 3.14
C ASP A 50 5.96 13.37 4.62
N SER A 51 5.29 12.24 4.88
CA SER A 51 4.97 11.79 6.25
C SER A 51 6.18 11.21 6.99
N LEU A 52 7.23 10.80 6.27
CA LEU A 52 8.45 10.22 6.86
C LEU A 52 9.61 11.21 6.95
N THR A 53 9.74 12.12 6.00
CA THR A 53 10.87 13.05 5.94
C THR A 53 10.60 14.33 6.72
N GLY A 54 9.33 14.70 6.91
CA GLY A 54 9.00 16.06 7.35
C GLY A 54 9.47 17.13 6.35
N PRO A 55 9.44 18.42 6.72
CA PRO A 55 10.01 19.48 5.90
C PRO A 55 11.51 19.24 5.71
N LEU A 56 11.95 19.14 4.46
CA LEU A 56 13.37 19.15 4.12
C LEU A 56 13.92 20.57 4.30
N ASP A 57 15.06 20.71 4.97
CA ASP A 57 15.74 22.00 5.11
C ASP A 57 16.53 22.34 3.84
N ASP A 58 16.91 23.62 3.73
CA ASP A 58 17.61 24.15 2.57
C ASP A 58 18.97 23.46 2.37
N ASP A 59 19.66 23.12 3.47
CA ASP A 59 20.95 22.41 3.45
C ASP A 59 20.83 21.00 2.82
N PHE A 60 19.78 20.24 3.17
CA PHE A 60 19.53 18.93 2.57
C PHE A 60 19.22 19.04 1.07
N VAL A 61 18.41 20.03 0.69
CA VAL A 61 18.04 20.27 -0.72
C VAL A 61 19.26 20.65 -1.55
N GLU A 62 20.12 21.53 -1.03
CA GLU A 62 21.35 21.96 -1.69
C GLU A 62 22.30 20.77 -1.91
N ALA A 63 22.57 19.98 -0.86
CA ALA A 63 23.43 18.80 -0.95
C ALA A 63 22.94 17.74 -1.95
N ALA A 64 21.62 17.56 -2.09
CA ALA A 64 21.04 16.61 -3.04
C ALA A 64 21.20 17.07 -4.50
N LEU A 65 21.31 18.37 -4.75
CA LEU A 65 21.39 18.98 -6.08
C LEU A 65 22.83 19.19 -6.56
N GLU A 66 23.81 19.32 -5.66
CA GLU A 66 25.23 19.49 -6.01
C GLU A 66 25.87 18.28 -6.70
N GLY A 67 25.27 17.09 -6.58
CA GLY A 67 25.78 15.85 -7.17
C GLY A 67 25.38 15.58 -8.63
N ARG A 68 24.85 16.59 -9.35
CA ARG A 68 24.25 16.42 -10.68
C ARG A 68 25.04 17.06 -11.82
#